data_AF-A0A936E5L5-F1
#
_entry.id   AF-A0A936E5L5-F1
#
_cell.length_a   1.000
_cell.length_b   1.000
_cell.length_c   1.000
_cell.angle_alpha   90.00
_cell.angle_beta   90.00
_cell.angle_gamma   90.00
#
_symmetry.space_group_name_H-M   'P 1'
#
loop_
_entity.id
_entity.type
_entity.pdbx_description
1 polymer ?
#
loop_
_entity_poly.entity_id
_entity_poly.type
_entity_poly.pdbx_seq_one_letter_code
_entity_poly.pdbx_strand_id
1 'polypeptide(L)'
;MPNITFSQQVSDLRTMASGITTRLDDLTSGGVLAADAAVLNAFADELDQINAEQEDLKAQLKTKTRELYAKIREAKAKQANVRKRIKLSAPQEHWVAFGITAKR
;
A
#
# COMPACT_ATOMS: atom_id res chain seq x y z
N MET A 1 -24.62 -8.06 6.14
CA MET A 1 -24.62 -6.59 6.15
C MET A 1 -24.16 -6.10 4.79
N PRO A 2 -24.73 -5.03 4.22
CA PRO A 2 -24.21 -4.45 2.98
C PRO A 2 -22.77 -4.00 3.21
N ASN A 3 -21.86 -4.34 2.29
CA ASN A 3 -20.47 -3.91 2.37
C ASN A 3 -20.40 -2.47 1.85
N ILE A 4 -20.51 -1.49 2.77
CA ILE A 4 -20.46 -0.07 2.43
C ILE A 4 -19.07 0.24 1.87
N THR A 5 -18.99 0.91 0.71
CA THR A 5 -17.71 1.29 0.10
C THR A 5 -17.11 2.50 0.83
N PHE A 6 -15.79 2.69 0.73
CA PHE A 6 -15.11 3.86 1.30
C PHE A 6 -15.74 5.18 0.84
N SER A 7 -15.96 5.33 -0.46
CA SER A 7 -16.57 6.53 -1.04
C SER A 7 -17.99 6.77 -0.50
N GLN A 8 -18.74 5.71 -0.24
CA GLN A 8 -20.07 5.84 0.34
C GLN A 8 -19.98 6.33 1.80
N GLN A 9 -19.04 5.81 2.59
CA GLN A 9 -18.84 6.26 3.98
C GLN A 9 -18.47 7.75 4.06
N VAL A 10 -17.54 8.22 3.23
CA VAL A 10 -17.16 9.65 3.19
C VAL A 10 -18.34 10.51 2.74
N SER A 11 -19.10 10.06 1.74
CA SER A 11 -20.30 10.76 1.26
C SER A 11 -21.39 10.84 2.33
N ASP A 12 -21.59 9.78 3.11
CA ASP A 12 -22.59 9.72 4.17
C ASP A 12 -22.24 10.71 5.29
N LEU A 13 -20.96 10.79 5.69
CA LEU A 13 -20.48 11.76 6.69
C LEU A 13 -20.75 13.20 6.24
N ARG A 14 -20.39 13.55 5.00
CA ARG A 14 -20.63 14.88 4.43
C ARG A 14 -22.11 15.21 4.30
N THR A 15 -22.92 14.22 3.89
CA THR A 15 -24.38 14.38 3.79
C THR A 15 -25.01 14.64 5.16
N MET A 16 -24.56 13.91 6.19
CA MET A 16 -25.01 14.10 7.56
C MET A 16 -24.61 15.48 8.10
N ALA A 17 -23.36 15.89 7.91
CA ALA A 17 -22.89 17.21 8.32
C ALA A 17 -23.72 18.33 7.66
N SER A 18 -23.96 18.24 6.34
CA SER A 18 -24.81 19.19 5.62
C SER A 18 -26.26 19.18 6.11
N GLY A 19 -26.78 18.02 6.50
CA GLY A 19 -28.12 17.87 7.07
C GLY A 19 -28.24 18.60 8.40
N ILE A 20 -27.24 18.43 9.27
CA ILE A 20 -27.14 19.09 10.58
C ILE A 20 -27.08 20.61 10.42
N THR A 21 -26.21 21.13 9.54
CA THR A 21 -26.08 22.59 9.36
C THR A 21 -27.34 23.23 8.80
N THR A 22 -28.08 22.52 7.94
CA THR A 22 -29.29 23.06 7.30
C THR A 22 -30.50 23.06 8.23
N ARG A 23 -30.55 22.13 9.20
CA ARG A 23 -31.70 21.92 10.10
C ARG A 23 -31.32 22.08 11.56
N LEU A 24 -30.32 22.92 11.85
CA LEU A 24 -29.74 23.03 13.18
C LEU A 24 -30.81 23.41 14.23
N ASP A 25 -31.70 24.34 13.87
CA ASP A 25 -32.76 24.83 14.76
C ASP A 25 -33.68 23.69 15.24
N ASP A 26 -34.02 22.74 14.36
CA ASP A 26 -34.87 21.58 14.69
C ASP A 26 -34.14 20.56 15.58
N LEU A 27 -32.82 20.49 15.47
CA LEU A 27 -31.98 19.45 16.07
C LEU A 27 -31.38 19.85 17.43
N THR A 28 -31.37 21.15 17.76
CA THR A 28 -30.84 21.65 19.05
C THR A 28 -31.53 21.03 20.26
N SER A 29 -32.83 20.72 20.16
CA SER A 29 -33.59 20.02 21.21
C SER A 29 -33.06 18.60 21.50
N GLY A 30 -32.45 17.96 20.51
CA GLY A 30 -31.80 16.65 20.62
C GLY A 30 -30.33 16.71 21.02
N GLY A 31 -29.79 17.91 21.30
CA GLY A 31 -28.40 18.09 21.70
C GLY A 31 -27.38 18.04 20.55
N VAL A 32 -27.83 18.04 19.29
CA VAL A 32 -26.93 18.12 18.13
C VAL A 32 -26.50 19.57 17.92
N LEU A 33 -25.20 19.77 17.76
CA LEU A 33 -24.58 21.08 17.65
C LEU A 33 -23.93 21.27 16.29
N ALA A 34 -23.71 22.54 15.90
CA ALA A 34 -22.91 22.86 14.72
C ALA A 34 -21.48 22.28 14.78
N ALA A 35 -20.96 22.09 16.00
CA ALA A 35 -19.67 21.45 16.22
C ALA A 35 -19.64 19.98 15.73
N ASP A 36 -20.76 19.26 15.82
CA ASP A 36 -20.83 17.87 15.36
C ASP A 36 -20.69 17.80 13.84
N ALA A 37 -21.33 18.72 13.11
CA ALA A 37 -21.17 18.83 11.66
C ALA A 37 -19.73 19.17 11.27
N ALA A 38 -19.05 20.03 12.03
CA ALA A 38 -17.64 20.36 11.79
C ALA A 38 -16.74 19.14 11.99
N VAL A 39 -16.97 18.36 13.05
CA VAL A 39 -16.24 17.11 13.33
C VAL A 39 -16.45 16.07 12.23
N LEU A 40 -17.70 15.88 11.76
CA LEU A 40 -18.01 14.94 10.68
C LEU A 40 -17.32 15.31 9.37
N ASN A 41 -17.27 16.60 9.02
CA ASN A 41 -16.53 17.07 7.85
C ASN A 41 -15.02 16.88 8.02
N ALA A 42 -14.46 17.19 9.21
CA ALA A 42 -13.04 16.96 9.48
C ALA A 42 -12.67 15.47 9.33
N PHE A 43 -13.49 14.54 9.84
CA PHE A 43 -13.28 13.12 9.61
C PHE A 43 -13.36 12.72 8.14
N ALA A 44 -14.32 13.27 7.39
CA ALA A 44 -14.42 13.00 5.95
C ALA A 44 -13.15 13.44 5.20
N ASP A 45 -12.60 14.60 5.56
CA ASP A 45 -11.38 15.14 4.95
C ASP A 45 -10.13 14.33 5.33
N GLU A 46 -9.99 13.94 6.61
CA GLU A 46 -8.91 13.05 7.07
C GLU A 46 -8.96 11.68 6.36
N LEU A 47 -10.15 11.11 6.18
CA LEU A 47 -10.32 9.86 5.45
C LEU A 47 -9.87 9.98 3.99
N ASP A 48 -10.28 11.05 3.30
CA ASP A 48 -9.85 11.32 1.92
C ASP A 48 -8.33 11.47 1.83
N GLN A 49 -7.71 12.17 2.78
CA GLN A 49 -6.26 12.32 2.85
C GLN A 49 -5.56 10.97 3.03
N ILE A 50 -5.96 10.18 4.03
CA ILE A 50 -5.37 8.87 4.31
C ILE A 50 -5.52 7.93 3.11
N ASN A 51 -6.67 7.97 2.43
CA ASN A 51 -6.91 7.15 1.24
C ASN A 51 -6.01 7.57 0.07
N ALA A 52 -5.81 8.88 -0.15
CA ALA A 52 -4.88 9.37 -1.17
C ALA A 52 -3.44 8.93 -0.89
N GLU A 53 -2.98 9.04 0.36
CA GLU A 53 -1.65 8.56 0.78
C GLU A 53 -1.51 7.04 0.59
N GLN A 54 -2.58 6.28 0.87
CA GLN A 54 -2.58 4.84 0.65
C GLN A 54 -2.42 4.48 -0.83
N GLU A 55 -3.13 5.16 -1.74
CA GLU A 55 -3.02 4.92 -3.18
C GLU A 55 -1.63 5.28 -3.73
N ASP A 56 -1.02 6.35 -3.22
CA ASP A 56 0.36 6.69 -3.56
C ASP A 56 1.35 5.61 -3.09
N LEU A 57 1.24 5.15 -1.84
CA LEU A 57 2.07 4.07 -1.30
C LEU A 57 1.91 2.76 -2.11
N LYS A 58 0.69 2.43 -2.57
CA LYS A 58 0.46 1.28 -3.47
C LYS A 58 1.19 1.44 -4.80
N ALA A 59 1.18 2.64 -5.38
CA ALA A 59 1.90 2.94 -6.61
C ALA A 59 3.43 2.84 -6.42
N GLN A 60 3.95 3.39 -5.31
CA GLN A 60 5.37 3.28 -4.95
C GLN A 60 5.80 1.82 -4.75
N LEU A 61 5.01 1.03 -4.01
CA LEU A 61 5.26 -0.40 -3.79
C LEU A 61 5.34 -1.14 -5.12
N LYS A 62 4.37 -0.94 -6.02
CA LYS A 62 4.35 -1.57 -7.35
C LYS A 62 5.61 -1.24 -8.16
N THR A 63 6.08 0.00 -8.08
CA THR A 63 7.31 0.46 -8.74
C THR A 63 8.54 -0.24 -8.16
N LYS A 64 8.70 -0.23 -6.83
CA LYS A 64 9.83 -0.88 -6.14
C LYS A 64 9.84 -2.39 -6.35
N THR A 65 8.69 -3.04 -6.38
CA THR A 65 8.57 -4.47 -6.71
C THR A 65 9.08 -4.77 -8.12
N ARG A 66 8.78 -3.93 -9.11
CA ARG A 66 9.30 -4.09 -10.49
C ARG A 66 10.82 -3.92 -10.54
N GLU A 67 11.36 -2.91 -9.87
CA GLU A 67 12.81 -2.68 -9.75
C GLU A 67 13.52 -3.88 -9.10
N LEU A 68 12.98 -4.38 -7.99
CA LEU A 68 13.49 -5.54 -7.29
C LEU A 68 13.55 -6.78 -8.20
N TYR A 69 12.45 -7.08 -8.92
CA TYR A 69 12.44 -8.23 -9.82
C TYR A 69 13.41 -8.07 -11.00
N ALA A 70 13.58 -6.86 -11.53
CA ALA A 70 14.58 -6.60 -12.55
C ALA A 70 16.00 -6.90 -12.03
N LYS A 71 16.33 -6.42 -10.82
CA LYS A 71 17.63 -6.66 -10.18
C LYS A 71 17.86 -8.12 -9.82
N ILE A 72 16.85 -8.85 -9.36
CA ILE A 72 16.93 -10.29 -9.12
C ILE A 72 17.28 -11.04 -10.41
N ARG A 73 16.64 -10.70 -11.55
CA ARG A 73 16.94 -11.34 -12.84
C ARG A 73 18.37 -11.06 -13.28
N GLU A 74 18.81 -9.81 -13.19
CA GLU A 74 20.19 -9.41 -13.51
C GLU A 74 21.21 -10.15 -12.65
N ALA A 75 20.98 -10.20 -11.33
CA ALA A 75 21.83 -10.91 -10.38
C ALA A 75 21.90 -12.41 -10.69
N LYS A 76 20.76 -13.06 -10.97
CA LYS A 76 20.72 -14.48 -11.35
C LYS A 76 21.50 -14.76 -12.64
N ALA A 77 21.36 -13.91 -13.66
CA ALA A 77 22.11 -14.06 -14.91
C ALA A 77 23.63 -13.92 -14.68
N LYS A 78 24.04 -12.91 -13.91
CA LYS A 78 25.45 -12.69 -13.55
C LYS A 78 26.00 -13.85 -12.73
N GLN A 79 25.26 -14.32 -11.74
CA GLN A 79 25.61 -15.46 -10.90
C GLN A 79 25.76 -16.74 -11.74
N ALA A 80 24.86 -16.99 -12.69
CA ALA A 80 24.95 -18.16 -13.59
C ALA A 80 26.21 -18.11 -14.45
N ASN A 81 26.54 -16.95 -15.01
CA ASN A 81 27.75 -16.75 -15.81
C ASN A 81 29.03 -16.93 -14.99
N VAL A 82 29.08 -16.36 -13.78
CA VAL A 82 30.21 -16.55 -12.85
C VAL A 82 30.34 -18.02 -12.46
N ARG A 83 29.24 -18.68 -12.11
CA ARG A 83 29.21 -20.11 -11.77
C ARG A 83 29.77 -20.96 -12.91
N LYS A 84 29.40 -20.69 -14.17
CA LYS A 84 29.96 -21.39 -15.34
C LYS A 84 31.49 -21.23 -15.42
N ARG A 85 32.00 -20.00 -15.27
CA ARG A 85 33.44 -19.73 -15.30
C ARG A 85 34.21 -20.44 -14.17
N ILE A 86 33.66 -20.47 -12.96
CA ILE A 86 34.25 -21.20 -11.83
C ILE A 86 34.35 -22.70 -12.17
N LYS A 87 33.27 -23.30 -12.69
CA LYS A 87 33.28 -24.72 -13.07
C LYS A 87 34.30 -25.08 -14.15
N LEU A 88 34.62 -24.14 -15.04
CA LEU A 88 35.66 -24.32 -16.06
C LEU A 88 37.08 -24.15 -15.51
N SER A 89 37.24 -23.37 -14.44
CA SER A 89 38.57 -22.96 -13.95
C SER A 89 39.03 -23.74 -12.71
N ALA A 90 38.10 -24.31 -11.94
CA ALA A 90 38.39 -24.98 -10.68
C ALA A 90 37.91 -26.45 -10.70
N PRO A 91 38.71 -27.39 -10.14
CA PRO A 91 38.29 -28.76 -9.88
C PRO A 91 36.97 -28.83 -9.09
N GLN A 92 36.19 -29.89 -9.34
CA GLN A 92 34.85 -30.07 -8.76
C GLN A 92 34.85 -30.10 -7.23
N GLU A 93 35.91 -30.63 -6.62
CA GLU A 93 36.11 -30.69 -5.16
C GLU A 93 36.08 -29.30 -4.51
N HIS A 94 36.49 -28.26 -5.24
CA HIS A 94 36.57 -26.89 -4.73
C HIS A 94 35.29 -26.07 -4.97
N TRP A 95 34.31 -26.60 -5.69
CA TRP A 95 33.07 -25.87 -6.02
C TRP A 95 32.25 -25.49 -4.79
N VAL A 96 32.29 -26.30 -3.73
CA VAL A 96 31.56 -26.05 -2.49
C VAL A 96 31.98 -24.73 -1.82
N ALA A 97 33.26 -24.36 -1.93
CA ALA A 97 33.79 -23.09 -1.39
C ALA A 97 33.18 -21.86 -2.06
N PHE A 98 32.62 -22.02 -3.28
CA PHE A 98 31.92 -20.97 -4.01
C PHE A 98 30.40 -21.05 -3.88
N GLY A 99 29.87 -21.86 -2.95
CA GLY A 99 28.44 -22.10 -2.80
C GLY A 99 27.82 -22.84 -4.01
N ILE A 100 28.64 -23.62 -4.73
CA ILE A 100 28.19 -24.45 -5.84
C ILE A 100 28.14 -25.90 -5.35
N THR A 101 26.95 -26.39 -5.06
CA THR A 101 26.76 -27.81 -4.74
C THR A 101 26.96 -28.64 -6.00
N ALA A 102 27.87 -29.62 -5.93
CA ALA A 102 27.94 -30.68 -6.94
C ALA A 102 26.65 -31.50 -6.84
N LYS A 103 25.98 -31.77 -7.97
CA LYS A 103 24.94 -32.82 -7.95
C LYS A 103 25.65 -34.13 -7.59
N ARG A 104 25.10 -34.85 -6.62
CA ARG A 104 25.44 -36.26 -6.39
C ARG A 104 25.12 -37.07 -7.65
#